data_AF-A0A2V9X4F2-F1
#
_entry.id   AF-A0A2V9X4F2-F1
#
_cell.length_a   1.000
_cell.length_b   1.000
_cell.length_c   1.000
_cell.angle_alpha   90.00
_cell.angle_beta   90.00
_cell.angle_gamma   90.00
#
_symmetry.space_group_name_H-M   'P 1'
#
loop_
_entity.id
_entity.type
_entity.pdbx_description
1 polymer ?
#
loop_
_entity_poly.entity_id
_entity_poly.type
_entity_poly.pdbx_seq_one_letter_code
_entity_poly.pdbx_strand_id
1 'polypeptide(L)'
;MPAERLQKIIAAAGVASRRKAEELITAGRVVVNGNVVTELGSKADPEHDHIRVDGKLLHGSQRPVYLLLNKPKGFVTTMSDPERRPTVMDLVRGVGSRVYPVGRLDYA
;
A
#
# COMPACT_ATOMS: atom_id res chain seq x y z
N MET A 1 15.03 -9.71 6.87
CA MET A 1 14.75 -8.69 7.93
C MET A 1 14.05 -9.41 9.08
N PRO A 2 13.92 -8.89 10.31
CA PRO A 2 13.08 -9.58 11.29
C PRO A 2 11.64 -9.72 10.75
N ALA A 3 10.95 -10.80 11.12
CA ALA A 3 9.62 -11.10 10.64
C ALA A 3 8.67 -9.90 10.80
N GLU A 4 8.07 -9.48 9.70
CA GLU A 4 7.22 -8.29 9.60
C GLU A 4 5.77 -8.68 9.35
N ARG A 5 4.83 -7.84 9.81
CA ARG A 5 3.41 -8.06 9.58
C ARG A 5 3.08 -8.16 8.09
N LEU A 6 2.32 -9.19 7.72
CA LEU A 6 2.00 -9.52 6.34
C LEU A 6 1.31 -8.35 5.60
N GLN A 7 0.41 -7.63 6.26
CA GLN A 7 -0.23 -6.45 5.66
C GLN A 7 0.73 -5.29 5.39
N LYS A 8 1.84 -5.19 6.14
CA LYS A 8 2.88 -4.18 5.93
C LYS A 8 3.75 -4.58 4.73
N ILE A 9 4.11 -5.86 4.62
CA ILE A 9 4.87 -6.40 3.49
C ILE A 9 4.08 -6.21 2.17
N ILE A 10 2.81 -6.63 2.14
CA ILE A 10 1.94 -6.48 0.96
C ILE A 10 1.83 -5.00 0.54
N ALA A 11 1.73 -4.09 1.52
CA ALA A 11 1.65 -2.66 1.24
C ALA A 11 2.98 -2.09 0.72
N ALA A 12 4.11 -2.53 1.26
CA ALA A 12 5.45 -2.13 0.81
C ALA A 12 5.77 -2.64 -0.60
N ALA A 13 5.21 -3.79 -0.98
CA ALA A 13 5.26 -4.30 -2.35
C ALA A 13 4.34 -3.53 -3.33
N GLY A 14 3.62 -2.50 -2.87
CA GLY A 14 2.77 -1.64 -3.70
C GLY A 14 1.39 -2.22 -4.03
N VAL A 15 1.10 -3.47 -3.62
CA VAL A 15 -0.11 -4.20 -4.02
C VAL A 15 -1.39 -3.55 -3.48
N ALA A 16 -1.40 -3.19 -2.21
CA ALA A 16 -2.60 -2.68 -1.53
C ALA A 16 -2.25 -1.67 -0.43
N SER A 17 -3.25 -0.98 0.12
CA SER A 17 -3.05 -0.29 1.40
C SER A 17 -2.94 -1.35 2.51
N ARG A 18 -2.43 -0.99 3.69
CA ARG A 18 -2.39 -1.95 4.82
C ARG A 18 -3.78 -2.50 5.17
N ARG A 19 -4.80 -1.64 5.20
CA ARG A 19 -6.20 -2.06 5.45
C ARG A 19 -6.72 -2.97 4.36
N LYS A 20 -6.49 -2.62 3.09
CA LYS A 20 -6.91 -3.47 1.98
C LYS A 20 -6.14 -4.79 1.95
N ALA A 21 -4.89 -4.81 2.39
CA ALA A 21 -4.13 -6.04 2.57
C ALA A 21 -4.70 -6.93 3.69
N GLU A 22 -5.19 -6.34 4.80
CA GLU A 22 -5.92 -7.10 5.83
C GLU A 22 -7.18 -7.77 5.26
N GLU A 23 -7.95 -7.07 4.41
CA GLU A 23 -9.10 -7.66 3.70
C GLU A 23 -8.69 -8.81 2.76
N LEU A 24 -7.56 -8.68 2.07
CA LEU A 24 -7.04 -9.74 1.20
C LEU A 24 -6.63 -10.98 2.01
N ILE A 25 -6.03 -10.77 3.19
CA ILE A 25 -5.66 -11.84 4.11
C ILE A 25 -6.92 -12.55 4.58
N THR A 26 -7.88 -11.84 5.17
CA THR A 26 -9.11 -12.45 5.71
C THR A 26 -9.96 -13.14 4.64
N ALA A 27 -9.89 -12.68 3.39
CA ALA A 27 -10.51 -13.33 2.24
C ALA A 27 -9.77 -14.59 1.72
N GLY A 28 -8.66 -15.00 2.33
CA GLY A 28 -7.88 -16.17 1.92
C GLY A 28 -7.13 -15.98 0.59
N ARG A 29 -6.89 -14.73 0.19
CA ARG A 29 -6.24 -14.39 -1.08
C ARG A 29 -4.72 -14.29 -0.98
N VAL A 30 -4.17 -14.54 0.21
CA VAL A 30 -2.74 -14.47 0.50
C VAL A 30 -2.22 -15.85 0.86
N VAL A 31 -1.12 -16.24 0.22
CA VAL A 31 -0.44 -17.53 0.44
C VAL A 31 1.00 -17.24 0.83
N VAL A 32 1.48 -17.88 1.89
CA VAL A 32 2.87 -17.80 2.35
C VAL A 32 3.45 -19.22 2.37
N ASN A 33 4.52 -19.45 1.61
CA ASN A 33 5.18 -20.76 1.49
C ASN A 33 4.21 -21.92 1.16
N GLY A 34 3.20 -21.64 0.32
CA GLY A 34 2.20 -22.64 -0.09
C GLY A 34 0.97 -22.73 0.83
N ASN A 35 0.97 -22.09 2.00
CA ASN A 35 -0.14 -22.11 2.93
C ASN A 35 -1.00 -20.84 2.81
N VAL A 36 -2.31 -21.01 2.69
CA VAL A 36 -3.25 -19.87 2.72
C VAL A 36 -3.27 -19.27 4.13
N VAL A 37 -3.06 -17.95 4.22
CA VAL A 37 -3.07 -17.21 5.48
C VAL A 37 -4.31 -16.35 5.56
N THR A 38 -5.12 -16.55 6.60
CA THR A 38 -6.35 -15.79 6.88
C THR A 38 -6.32 -15.01 8.19
N GLU A 39 -5.32 -15.25 9.03
CA GLU A 39 -5.19 -14.61 10.34
C GLU A 39 -4.55 -13.22 10.22
N LEU A 40 -5.19 -12.22 10.85
CA LEU A 40 -4.63 -10.88 10.89
C LEU A 40 -3.48 -10.79 11.89
N GLY A 41 -2.40 -10.12 11.50
CA GLY A 41 -1.22 -9.97 12.34
C GLY A 41 -0.19 -11.07 12.17
N SER A 42 -0.44 -12.07 11.31
CA SER A 42 0.57 -13.01 10.83
C SER A 42 1.80 -12.25 10.32
N LYS A 43 2.97 -12.85 10.54
CA LYS A 43 4.26 -12.29 10.15
C LYS A 43 4.93 -13.20 9.13
N ALA A 44 5.75 -12.60 8.28
CA ALA A 44 6.59 -13.31 7.32
C ALA A 44 7.93 -12.57 7.19
N ASP A 45 8.97 -13.23 6.71
CA ASP A 45 10.22 -12.59 6.29
C ASP A 45 10.18 -12.37 4.78
N PRO A 46 10.06 -11.12 4.29
CA PRO A 46 9.98 -10.84 2.86
C PRO A 46 11.23 -11.24 2.06
N GLU A 47 12.36 -11.49 2.73
CA GLU A 47 13.61 -11.91 2.07
C GLU A 47 13.71 -13.43 1.89
N HIS A 48 12.97 -14.21 2.68
CA HIS A 48 13.07 -15.67 2.71
C HIS A 48 11.75 -16.38 2.37
N ASP A 49 10.61 -15.77 2.68
CA ASP A 49 9.29 -16.36 2.48
C ASP A 49 8.71 -16.05 1.10
N HIS A 50 8.12 -17.07 0.47
CA HIS A 50 7.39 -16.93 -0.78
C HIS A 50 5.96 -16.46 -0.51
N ILE A 51 5.77 -15.14 -0.55
CA ILE A 51 4.46 -14.51 -0.35
C ILE A 51 3.79 -14.30 -1.69
N ARG A 52 2.60 -14.86 -1.88
CA ARG A 52 1.74 -14.67 -3.05
C ARG A 52 0.45 -13.96 -2.67
N VAL A 53 0.03 -13.01 -3.49
CA VAL A 53 -1.29 -12.38 -3.40
C VAL A 53 -1.98 -12.63 -4.73
N ASP A 54 -3.16 -13.24 -4.71
CA ASP A 54 -3.89 -13.62 -5.93
C ASP A 54 -3.08 -14.47 -6.91
N GLY A 55 -2.27 -15.38 -6.37
CA GLY A 55 -1.39 -16.25 -7.15
C GLY A 55 -0.13 -15.56 -7.69
N LYS A 56 0.00 -14.24 -7.58
CA LYS A 56 1.19 -13.48 -8.00
C LYS A 56 2.20 -13.42 -6.86
N LEU A 57 3.44 -13.83 -7.14
CA LEU A 57 4.53 -13.70 -6.19
C LEU A 57 4.83 -12.22 -5.94
N LEU A 58 4.95 -11.85 -4.67
CA LEU A 58 5.48 -10.54 -4.30
C LEU A 58 6.98 -10.54 -4.60
N HIS A 59 7.38 -9.66 -5.49
CA HIS A 59 8.79 -9.27 -5.59
C HIS A 59 9.09 -8.29 -4.45
N GLY A 60 10.35 -8.28 -3.97
CA GLY A 60 10.78 -7.50 -2.82
C GLY A 60 10.41 -6.02 -2.88
N SER A 61 10.63 -5.30 -1.77
CA SER A 61 10.16 -3.91 -1.62
C SER A 61 10.53 -3.01 -2.82
N GLN A 62 9.56 -2.23 -3.29
CA GLN A 62 9.83 -1.23 -4.33
C GLN A 62 10.79 -0.17 -3.79
N ARG A 63 11.65 0.38 -4.66
CA ARG A 63 12.49 1.52 -4.28
C ARG A 63 11.60 2.68 -3.82
N PRO A 64 11.87 3.29 -2.66
CA PRO A 64 11.03 4.36 -2.17
C PRO A 64 11.13 5.58 -3.08
N VAL A 65 9.98 6.19 -3.36
CA VAL A 65 9.86 7.43 -4.14
C VAL A 65 9.36 8.53 -3.20
N TYR A 66 10.06 9.66 -3.19
CA TYR A 66 9.71 10.83 -2.40
C TYR A 66 9.45 12.00 -3.34
N LEU A 67 8.32 12.69 -3.14
CA LEU A 67 7.92 13.83 -3.94
C LEU A 67 7.73 15.04 -3.02
N LEU A 68 8.27 16.19 -3.44
CA LEU A 68 7.93 17.47 -2.85
C LEU A 68 6.84 18.11 -3.72
N LEU A 69 5.67 18.37 -3.13
CA LEU A 69 4.53 18.96 -3.82
C LEU A 69 4.19 20.32 -3.20
N ASN A 70 4.32 21.37 -4.00
CA ASN A 70 3.73 22.66 -3.67
C ASN A 70 2.22 22.60 -3.96
N LYS A 71 1.42 22.32 -2.92
CA LYS A 71 -0.02 22.09 -3.04
C LYS A 71 -0.75 23.41 -3.33
N PRO A 72 -1.45 23.55 -4.47
CA PRO A 72 -2.31 24.71 -4.73
C PRO A 72 -3.60 24.66 -3.88
N LYS A 73 -4.24 25.82 -3.76
CA LYS A 73 -5.60 25.95 -3.21
C LYS A 73 -6.62 25.14 -4.03
N GLY A 74 -7.71 24.72 -3.40
CA GLY A 74 -8.79 23.93 -4.03
C GLY A 74 -8.52 22.42 -4.11
N PHE A 75 -7.50 21.90 -3.42
CA PHE A 75 -7.18 20.47 -3.39
C PHE A 75 -7.24 19.90 -1.96
N VAL A 76 -7.73 18.67 -1.82
CA VAL A 76 -7.75 17.94 -0.54
C VAL A 76 -6.53 17.01 -0.44
N THR A 77 -5.90 16.95 0.73
CA THR A 77 -4.81 15.99 0.99
C THR A 77 -5.40 14.63 1.44
N THR A 78 -5.83 13.82 0.48
CA THR A 78 -6.39 12.47 0.70
C THR A 78 -6.13 11.55 -0.50
N MET A 79 -6.20 10.24 -0.30
CA MET A 79 -6.13 9.24 -1.38
C MET A 79 -7.46 9.09 -2.13
N SER A 80 -8.57 9.43 -1.48
CA SER A 80 -9.93 9.37 -2.03
C SER A 80 -10.79 10.37 -1.26
N ASP A 81 -11.62 11.12 -1.98
CA ASP A 81 -12.56 12.10 -1.41
C ASP A 81 -14.01 11.70 -1.74
N PRO A 82 -14.86 11.40 -0.75
CA PRO A 82 -16.27 11.03 -0.99
C PRO A 82 -17.08 12.14 -1.68
N GLU A 83 -16.73 13.40 -1.44
CA GLU A 83 -17.35 14.57 -2.07
C GLU A 83 -16.81 14.85 -3.48
N ARG A 84 -15.88 14.03 -3.98
CA ARG A 84 -15.24 14.14 -5.30
C ARG A 84 -14.55 15.48 -5.57
N ARG A 85 -14.05 16.14 -4.52
CA ARG A 85 -13.16 17.30 -4.67
C ARG A 85 -11.82 16.87 -5.28
N PRO A 86 -11.13 17.76 -6.00
CA PRO A 86 -9.78 17.49 -6.48
C PRO A 86 -8.84 17.12 -5.33
N THR A 87 -8.00 16.11 -5.55
CA THR A 87 -7.07 15.60 -4.54
C THR A 87 -5.64 15.84 -4.98
N VAL A 88 -4.71 15.89 -4.02
CA VAL A 88 -3.27 15.98 -4.34
C VAL A 88 -2.78 14.84 -5.24
N MET A 89 -3.51 13.71 -5.28
CA MET A 89 -3.20 12.59 -6.17
C MET A 89 -3.43 12.92 -7.64
N ASP A 90 -4.31 13.87 -7.95
CA ASP A 90 -4.55 14.34 -9.32
C ASP A 90 -3.36 15.11 -9.89
N LEU A 91 -2.57 15.75 -9.02
CA LEU A 91 -1.39 16.53 -9.38
C LEU A 91 -0.14 15.67 -9.61
N VAL A 92 -0.13 14.43 -9.12
CA VAL A 92 1.04 13.52 -9.17
C VAL A 92 0.76 12.29 -10.04
N ARG A 93 -0.21 12.39 -10.96
CA ARG A 93 -0.47 11.33 -11.95
C ARG A 93 0.80 11.10 -12.80
N GLY A 94 1.09 9.84 -13.11
CA GLY A 94 2.23 9.48 -13.99
C GLY A 94 3.55 9.18 -13.27
N VAL A 95 3.61 9.24 -11.94
CA VAL A 95 4.83 8.91 -11.15
C VAL A 95 5.30 7.46 -11.31
N GLY A 96 4.49 6.57 -11.89
CA GLY A 96 4.85 5.17 -12.17
C GLY A 96 4.96 4.27 -10.92
N SER A 97 4.91 4.87 -9.73
CA SER A 97 4.97 4.19 -8.44
C SER A 97 3.78 4.57 -7.56
N ARG A 98 3.41 3.67 -6.63
CA ARG A 98 2.38 3.96 -5.64
C ARG A 98 2.92 4.98 -4.63
N VAL A 99 2.34 6.17 -4.62
CA VAL A 99 2.62 7.23 -3.64
C VAL A 99 1.39 7.59 -2.83
N TYR A 100 1.59 8.21 -1.67
CA TYR A 100 0.54 8.70 -0.78
C TYR A 100 1.08 9.90 0.01
N PRO A 101 0.22 10.85 0.41
CA PRO A 101 0.66 12.02 1.15
C PRO A 101 1.17 11.64 2.55
N VAL A 102 2.23 12.31 2.98
CA VAL A 102 2.75 12.25 4.35
C VAL A 102 2.34 13.55 5.05
N GLY A 103 1.44 13.45 6.04
CA GLY A 103 0.77 14.62 6.62
C GLY A 103 -0.39 15.15 5.76
N ARG A 104 -1.06 16.20 6.26
CA ARG A 104 -2.21 16.82 5.58
C ARG A 104 -2.11 18.34 5.67
N LEU A 105 -2.44 19.01 4.56
CA LEU A 105 -2.72 20.44 4.53
C LEU A 105 -4.22 20.63 4.30
N ASP A 106 -4.81 21.63 4.93
CA ASP A 106 -6.24 21.88 4.85
C ASP A 106 -6.68 22.29 3.43
N TYR A 107 -7.98 22.16 3.21
CA TYR A 107 -8.64 22.65 2.00
C TYR A 107 -8.83 24.16 2.15
N ALA A 108 -8.19 24.94 1.27
CA ALA A 108 -8.21 26.40 1.25
C ALA A 108 -8.46 26.91 -0.17
#